data_AF-A0A7Y7TEZ2-F1
#
_entry.id   AF-A0A7Y7TEZ2-F1
#
_cell.length_a   1.000
_cell.length_b   1.000
_cell.length_c   1.000
_cell.angle_alpha   90.00
_cell.angle_beta   90.00
_cell.angle_gamma   90.00
#
_symmetry.space_group_name_H-M   'P 1'
#
loop_
_entity.id
_entity.type
_entity.pdbx_description
1 polymer ?
#
loop_
_entity_poly.entity_id
_entity_poly.type
_entity_poly.pdbx_seq_one_letter_code
_entity_poly.pdbx_strand_id
1 'polypeptide(L)'
;SIHCPVSLALKITSSMLGMECDEVNEDLNDAIGEIANMLGGSVKQVLSKGGLDVKLSIPTVISGEDYTVNSLSDTDCVVIPFKTDDDRFLVGLTLTKED
;
A
#
# COMPACT_ATOMS: atom_id res chain seq x y z
N SER A 1 -0.54 -3.41 4.28
CA SER A 1 -0.13 -1.99 4.25
C SER A 1 0.92 -1.77 3.18
N ILE A 2 1.06 -0.54 2.69
CA ILE A 2 2.16 -0.11 1.82
C ILE A 2 2.85 1.06 2.52
N HIS A 3 4.16 0.98 2.71
CA HIS A 3 4.98 2.04 3.30
C HIS A 3 5.97 2.52 2.26
N CYS A 4 5.83 3.78 1.85
CA CYS A 4 6.55 4.35 0.72
C CYS A 4 7.09 5.74 1.12
N PRO A 5 8.37 6.06 0.83
CA PRO A 5 8.87 7.43 0.92
C PRO A 5 8.10 8.38 0.02
N VAL A 6 7.89 9.62 0.46
CA VAL A 6 7.18 10.65 -0.31
C VAL A 6 7.82 10.87 -1.68
N SER A 7 9.15 10.89 -1.76
CA SER A 7 9.89 11.04 -3.02
C SER A 7 9.54 9.95 -4.04
N LEU A 8 9.36 8.71 -3.58
CA LEU A 8 8.97 7.61 -4.45
C LEU A 8 7.48 7.67 -4.79
N ALA A 9 6.62 8.02 -3.84
CA ALA A 9 5.20 8.20 -4.09
C ALA A 9 4.95 9.25 -5.19
N LEU A 10 5.65 10.38 -5.14
CA LEU A 10 5.60 11.42 -6.18
C LEU A 10 6.00 10.88 -7.56
N LYS A 11 7.12 10.15 -7.66
CA LYS A 11 7.56 9.52 -8.92
C LYS A 11 6.52 8.55 -9.48
N ILE A 12 5.92 7.75 -8.61
CA ILE A 12 4.86 6.80 -8.98
C ILE A 12 3.64 7.55 -9.52
N THR A 13 3.17 8.58 -8.81
CA THR A 13 2.04 9.41 -9.21
C THR A 13 2.31 10.10 -10.55
N SER A 14 3.49 10.71 -10.72
CA SER A 14 3.88 11.35 -11.98
C SER A 14 3.88 10.38 -13.15
N SER A 15 4.39 9.16 -12.94
CA SER A 15 4.35 8.11 -13.97
C SER A 15 2.93 7.63 -14.27
N MET A 16 2.04 7.61 -13.27
CA MET A 16 0.67 7.14 -13.43
C MET A 16 -0.22 8.16 -14.15
N LEU A 17 -0.01 9.46 -13.89
CA LEU A 17 -0.79 10.55 -14.48
C LEU A 17 -0.17 11.14 -15.75
N GLY A 18 1.12 10.88 -16.00
CA GLY A 18 1.85 11.43 -17.15
C GLY A 18 2.14 12.93 -17.03
N MET A 19 2.24 13.45 -15.81
CA MET A 19 2.57 14.85 -15.50
C MET A 19 3.54 14.93 -14.32
N GLU A 20 4.24 16.05 -14.17
CA GLU A 20 5.10 16.24 -12.99
C GLU A 20 4.24 16.46 -11.74
N CYS A 21 4.65 15.80 -10.65
CA CYS A 21 4.07 15.92 -9.32
C CYS A 21 5.22 16.18 -8.35
N ASP A 22 5.19 17.34 -7.70
CA ASP A 22 6.24 17.86 -6.83
C ASP A 22 5.78 18.08 -5.39
N GLU A 23 4.47 17.99 -5.14
CA GLU A 23 3.87 18.21 -3.83
C GLU A 23 2.94 17.07 -3.41
N VAL A 24 2.83 16.84 -2.10
CA VAL A 24 1.85 15.91 -1.52
C VAL A 24 0.47 16.55 -1.62
N ASN A 25 -0.37 16.03 -2.50
CA ASN A 25 -1.72 16.52 -2.76
C ASN A 25 -2.74 15.36 -2.85
N GLU A 26 -3.97 15.68 -3.24
CA GLU A 26 -5.04 14.68 -3.44
C GLU A 26 -4.69 13.66 -4.52
N ASP A 27 -4.09 14.10 -5.64
CA ASP A 27 -3.67 13.21 -6.73
C ASP A 27 -2.67 12.14 -6.27
N LEU A 28 -1.72 12.52 -5.40
CA LEU A 28 -0.78 11.57 -4.81
C LEU A 28 -1.51 10.56 -3.93
N ASN A 29 -2.43 11.01 -3.07
CA ASN A 29 -3.19 10.13 -2.20
C ASN A 29 -4.06 9.17 -3.01
N ASP A 30 -4.71 9.65 -4.06
CA ASP A 30 -5.55 8.84 -4.95
C ASP A 30 -4.72 7.81 -5.73
N ALA A 31 -3.57 8.20 -6.29
CA ALA A 31 -2.70 7.28 -7.01
C ALA A 31 -2.18 6.15 -6.11
N ILE A 32 -1.74 6.47 -4.89
CA ILE A 32 -1.28 5.47 -3.92
C ILE A 32 -2.44 4.61 -3.42
N GLY A 33 -3.62 5.21 -3.21
CA GLY A 33 -4.85 4.51 -2.86
C GLY A 33 -5.26 3.48 -3.92
N GLU A 34 -5.19 3.85 -5.20
CA GLU A 34 -5.53 2.97 -6.31
C GLU A 34 -4.52 1.83 -6.47
N ILE A 35 -3.22 2.09 -6.26
CA ILE A 35 -2.21 1.04 -6.19
C ILE A 35 -2.49 0.06 -5.05
N ALA A 36 -2.84 0.57 -3.86
CA ALA A 36 -3.20 -0.26 -2.72
C ALA A 36 -4.44 -1.11 -3.02
N ASN A 37 -5.44 -0.54 -3.70
CA ASN A 37 -6.66 -1.22 -4.11
C ASN A 37 -6.36 -2.34 -5.13
N MET A 38 -5.57 -2.05 -6.17
CA MET A 38 -5.15 -3.03 -7.19
C MET A 38 -4.33 -4.18 -6.60
N LEU A 39 -3.38 -3.86 -5.70
CA LEU A 39 -2.58 -4.87 -5.01
C LEU A 39 -3.45 -5.75 -4.12
N GLY A 40 -4.35 -5.13 -3.33
CA GLY A 40 -5.32 -5.84 -2.50
C GLY A 40 -6.15 -6.81 -3.33
N GLY A 41 -6.79 -6.32 -4.40
CA GLY A 41 -7.60 -7.14 -5.30
C GLY A 41 -6.84 -8.35 -5.86
N SER A 42 -5.58 -8.15 -6.26
CA SER A 42 -4.70 -9.23 -6.74
C SER A 42 -4.42 -10.27 -5.66
N VAL A 43 -4.10 -9.83 -4.43
CA VAL A 43 -3.86 -10.72 -3.29
C VAL A 43 -5.11 -11.54 -2.95
N LYS A 44 -6.28 -10.89 -2.88
CA LYS A 44 -7.56 -11.59 -2.65
C LYS A 44 -7.80 -12.64 -3.72
N GLN A 45 -7.59 -12.31 -5.00
CA GLN A 45 -7.79 -13.27 -6.09
C GLN A 45 -6.89 -14.50 -5.93
N VAL A 46 -5.62 -14.33 -5.56
CA VAL A 46 -4.68 -15.44 -5.34
C VAL A 46 -5.11 -16.30 -4.15
N LEU A 47 -5.45 -15.68 -3.02
CA LEU A 47 -5.87 -16.41 -1.82
C LEU A 47 -7.20 -17.15 -2.02
N SER A 48 -8.16 -16.55 -2.72
CA SER A 48 -9.44 -17.19 -3.04
C SER A 48 -9.31 -18.35 -4.02
N LYS A 49 -8.38 -18.29 -4.98
CA LYS A 49 -8.04 -19.48 -5.79
C LYS A 49 -7.45 -20.62 -4.95
N GLY A 50 -6.81 -20.30 -3.83
CA GLY A 50 -6.31 -21.26 -2.84
C GLY A 50 -7.39 -21.80 -1.89
N GLY A 51 -8.66 -21.40 -2.05
CA GLY A 51 -9.79 -21.86 -1.23
C GLY A 51 -10.08 -21.01 0.01
N LEU A 52 -9.42 -19.86 0.18
CA LEU A 52 -9.69 -18.93 1.29
C LEU A 52 -10.71 -17.85 0.87
N ASP A 53 -11.82 -17.75 1.60
CA ASP A 53 -12.72 -16.59 1.45
C ASP A 53 -12.15 -15.41 2.22
N VAL A 54 -11.57 -14.45 1.49
CA VAL A 54 -10.87 -13.29 2.07
C VAL A 54 -11.65 -12.02 1.79
N LYS A 55 -11.94 -11.27 2.85
CA LYS A 55 -12.49 -9.92 2.76
C LYS A 55 -11.37 -8.89 2.81
N LEU A 56 -11.52 -7.84 2.00
CA LEU A 56 -10.62 -6.69 2.01
C LEU A 56 -11.44 -5.45 2.39
N SER A 57 -10.88 -4.64 3.28
CA SER A 57 -11.40 -3.30 3.56
C SER A 57 -10.96 -2.31 2.49
N ILE A 58 -11.63 -1.16 2.44
CA ILE A 58 -11.20 -0.02 1.62
C ILE A 58 -9.84 0.46 2.14
N PRO A 59 -8.86 0.74 1.26
CA PRO A 59 -7.58 1.28 1.67
C PRO A 59 -7.75 2.66 2.31
N THR A 60 -6.92 2.96 3.31
CA THR A 60 -6.79 4.30 3.88
C THR A 60 -5.37 4.79 3.62
N VAL A 61 -5.25 5.99 3.08
CA VAL A 61 -3.95 6.61 2.79
C VAL A 61 -3.62 7.61 3.90
N ILE A 62 -2.39 7.55 4.39
CA ILE A 62 -1.87 8.42 5.43
C ILE A 62 -0.58 9.04 4.89
N SER A 63 -0.53 10.37 4.85
CA SER A 63 0.63 11.13 4.37
C SER A 63 1.09 12.11 5.45
N GLY A 64 2.39 12.17 5.72
CA GLY A 64 3.00 13.12 6.65
C GLY A 64 4.50 12.86 6.76
N GLU A 65 5.27 13.89 7.12
CA GLU A 65 6.72 13.74 7.34
C GLU A 65 7.03 12.96 8.62
N ASP A 66 6.20 13.15 9.66
CA ASP A 66 6.34 12.49 10.96
C ASP A 66 5.01 11.86 11.38
N TYR A 67 4.85 10.57 11.09
CA TYR A 67 3.75 9.77 11.64
C TYR A 67 4.27 8.46 12.22
N THR A 68 3.70 8.05 13.35
CA THR A 68 3.97 6.75 13.96
C THR A 68 2.73 5.87 13.81
N VAL A 69 2.89 4.72 13.15
CA VAL A 69 1.84 3.71 13.07
C VAL A 69 2.06 2.69 14.17
N ASN A 70 1.26 2.76 15.22
CA ASN A 70 1.21 1.73 16.26
C ASN A 70 0.16 0.69 15.87
N SER A 71 0.59 -0.48 15.41
CA SER A 71 -0.31 -1.63 15.21
C SER A 71 -0.49 -2.36 16.53
N LEU A 72 -1.71 -2.36 17.08
CA LEU A 72 -2.05 -3.07 18.33
C LEU A 72 -2.33 -4.57 18.09
N SER A 73 -2.10 -5.07 16.88
CA SER A 73 -2.40 -6.45 16.52
C SER A 73 -1.28 -7.39 16.96
N ASP A 74 -1.58 -8.35 17.83
CA ASP A 74 -0.76 -9.55 18.09
C ASP A 74 -0.74 -10.52 16.88
N THR A 75 -0.98 -10.02 15.67
CA THR A 75 -1.10 -10.82 14.45
C THR A 75 0.19 -10.75 13.65
N ASP A 76 0.68 -11.91 13.23
CA ASP A 76 1.86 -12.01 12.39
C ASP A 76 1.69 -11.21 11.09
N CYS A 77 2.69 -10.36 10.80
CA CYS A 77 2.76 -9.56 9.59
C CYS A 77 3.93 -10.04 8.72
N VAL A 78 3.63 -10.44 7.49
CA VAL A 78 4.65 -10.73 6.49
C VAL A 78 5.00 -9.43 5.77
N VAL A 79 6.24 -8.98 5.92
CA VAL A 79 6.74 -7.75 5.27
C VAL A 79 7.67 -8.12 4.12
N ILE A 80 7.33 -7.64 2.92
CA ILE A 80 8.08 -7.86 1.69
C ILE A 80 8.65 -6.51 1.22
N PRO A 81 9.98 -6.34 1.19
CA PRO A 81 10.61 -5.15 0.64
C PRO A 81 10.65 -5.20 -0.88
N PHE A 82 10.29 -4.09 -1.52
CA PHE A 82 10.43 -3.86 -2.95
C PHE A 82 11.46 -2.76 -3.19
N LYS A 83 12.15 -2.85 -4.32
CA LYS A 83 13.16 -1.88 -4.76
C LYS A 83 12.83 -1.41 -6.17
N THR A 84 12.92 -0.11 -6.39
CA THR A 84 12.84 0.52 -7.71
C THR A 84 13.93 1.57 -7.80
N ASP A 85 14.82 1.44 -8.77
CA ASP A 85 16.05 2.24 -8.87
C ASP A 85 16.81 2.30 -7.54
N ASP A 86 16.93 3.49 -6.93
CA ASP A 86 17.58 3.70 -5.64
C ASP A 86 16.58 3.78 -4.46
N ASP A 87 15.28 3.77 -4.74
CA ASP A 87 14.22 3.85 -3.75
C ASP A 87 13.73 2.47 -3.29
N ARG A 88 13.16 2.41 -2.09
CA ARG A 88 12.58 1.19 -1.51
C ARG A 88 11.22 1.50 -0.89
N PHE A 89 10.30 0.55 -1.01
CA PHE A 89 9.02 0.58 -0.32
C PHE A 89 8.71 -0.80 0.26
N LEU A 90 7.87 -0.85 1.29
CA LEU A 90 7.52 -2.08 1.99
C LEU A 90 6.05 -2.41 1.77
N VAL A 91 5.76 -3.68 1.49
CA VAL A 91 4.39 -4.20 1.49
C VAL A 91 4.25 -5.15 2.68
N GLY A 92 3.33 -4.83 3.58
CA GLY A 92 2.95 -5.71 4.70
C GLY A 92 1.64 -6.44 4.39
N LEU A 93 1.61 -7.74 4.65
CA LEU A 93 0.40 -8.56 4.61
C LEU A 93 0.14 -9.16 5.99
N THR A 94 -1.07 -8.94 6.49
CA THR A 94 -1.56 -9.50 7.75
C THR A 94 -2.85 -10.24 7.46
N LEU A 95 -3.00 -11.45 8.00
CA LEU A 95 -4.23 -12.24 7.89
C LEU A 95 -4.77 -12.48 9.30
N THR A 96 -6.02 -12.10 9.51
CA THR A 96 -6.73 -12.32 10.77
C THR A 96 -7.97 -13.14 10.47
N LYS A 97 -8.26 -14.13 11.33
CA LYS A 97 -9.49 -14.92 11.22
C LYS A 97 -10.67 -14.03 11.63
N GLU A 98 -11.72 -14.03 10.83
CA GLU A 98 -12.99 -13.40 11.20
C GLU A 98 -13.71 -14.33 12.19
N ASP A 99 -14.04 -13.81 13.38
CA ASP A 99 -14.79 -14.52 14.43
C ASP A 99 -16.31 -14.53 14.15
#